data_AF-A0A448PBN2-F1
#
_entry.id   AF-A0A448PBN2-F1
#
_cell.length_a   1.000
_cell.length_b   1.000
_cell.length_c   1.000
_cell.angle_alpha   90.00
_cell.angle_beta   90.00
_cell.angle_gamma   90.00
#
_symmetry.space_group_name_H-M   'P 1'
#
loop_
_entity.id
_entity.type
_entity.pdbx_description
1 polymer ?
#
loop_
_entity_poly.entity_id
_entity_poly.type
_entity_poly.pdbx_seq_one_letter_code
_entity_poly.pdbx_strand_id
1 'polypeptide(L)'
;MIFADSPRSTVGIEWELQLVDKDSNDLRQAADHILRKAREREKDASLIHGEMLLNTVELVTRPHETISGCTDDLLEAIDILLPIVEPMRIALASSGTHPFANPVYQRVTDSQRYAELVNRTRYWGRQMLLFGTHVHVGIEDRAKVLPILRAVLTRFAHMQALTASSPFWNGKNTGYVDNRAMVFQQLPTAGVPRQFEHWHELEAYYNDMVKTGVISNFDEVRWDVRPSPKYGTLEFRVCDAATNVTEVGMVAAMSQCLVEYFSRMLDRGEELPTVPPWFVDENKWRAARYGMDAILITDSDGNEEPVGETLDRMVHRLMPIADELGCADELATVHTVLEVGAPYKRLLRAGAHYNNSREAVVDFMIAEMEAGKPLDPEQFKPEGIAASDESTAPAYDSATA
;
A
#
# COMPACT_ATOMS: atom_id res chain seq x y z
N MET A 1 17.19 1.24 -21.83
CA MET A 1 16.55 0.46 -20.75
C MET A 1 15.63 -0.56 -21.39
N ILE A 2 15.89 -1.86 -21.21
CA ILE A 2 15.01 -2.91 -21.77
C ILE A 2 13.79 -3.05 -20.84
N PHE A 3 12.60 -3.05 -21.43
CA PHE A 3 11.35 -3.37 -20.72
C PHE A 3 11.03 -4.82 -21.05
N ALA A 4 10.94 -5.67 -20.03
CA ALA A 4 10.65 -7.09 -20.21
C ALA A 4 9.24 -7.29 -20.78
N ASP A 5 9.06 -8.38 -21.50
CA ASP A 5 7.73 -8.76 -21.98
C ASP A 5 6.94 -9.36 -20.81
N SER A 6 5.71 -8.90 -20.61
CA SER A 6 4.76 -9.51 -19.69
C SER A 6 3.39 -9.67 -20.38
N PRO A 7 2.62 -10.73 -20.07
CA PRO A 7 1.27 -10.82 -20.62
C PRO A 7 0.39 -9.68 -20.10
N ARG A 8 -0.51 -9.21 -20.95
CA ARG A 8 -1.45 -8.14 -20.64
C ARG A 8 -2.24 -8.47 -19.37
N SER A 9 -2.27 -7.53 -18.44
CA SER A 9 -3.13 -7.57 -17.26
C SER A 9 -2.90 -8.74 -16.30
N THR A 10 -1.76 -9.44 -16.40
CA THR A 10 -1.32 -10.31 -15.30
C THR A 10 -1.04 -9.47 -14.06
N VAL A 11 -1.25 -10.03 -12.88
CA VAL A 11 -1.13 -9.34 -11.60
C VAL A 11 -0.14 -10.06 -10.68
N GLY A 12 0.63 -9.29 -9.93
CA GLY A 12 1.46 -9.76 -8.83
C GLY A 12 1.36 -8.80 -7.66
N ILE A 13 1.36 -9.32 -6.43
CA ILE A 13 1.13 -8.53 -5.22
C ILE A 13 2.30 -8.70 -4.27
N GLU A 14 2.73 -7.59 -3.67
CA GLU A 14 3.63 -7.56 -2.51
C GLU A 14 2.83 -7.00 -1.31
N TRP A 15 2.82 -7.69 -0.18
CA TRP A 15 2.12 -7.27 1.02
C TRP A 15 3.04 -7.36 2.24
N GLU A 16 3.36 -6.20 2.82
CA GLU A 16 4.25 -6.09 3.96
C GLU A 16 3.48 -6.31 5.28
N LEU A 17 3.91 -7.32 6.05
CA LEU A 17 3.30 -7.68 7.33
C LEU A 17 4.19 -7.27 8.51
N GLN A 18 3.55 -6.73 9.53
CA GLN A 18 4.13 -6.36 10.81
C GLN A 18 4.21 -7.59 11.72
N LEU A 19 5.38 -7.81 12.34
CA LEU A 19 5.58 -8.81 13.37
C LEU A 19 5.31 -8.20 14.74
N VAL A 20 4.14 -8.43 15.31
CA VAL A 20 3.70 -7.81 16.58
C VAL A 20 3.94 -8.76 17.75
N ASP A 21 4.56 -8.28 18.82
CA ASP A 21 4.74 -9.00 20.07
C ASP A 21 3.42 -9.01 20.87
N LYS A 22 2.84 -10.19 21.11
CA LYS A 22 1.53 -10.33 21.78
C LYS A 22 1.51 -9.87 23.25
N ASP A 23 2.66 -9.66 23.87
CA ASP A 23 2.75 -9.26 25.28
C ASP A 23 2.86 -7.74 25.46
N SER A 24 3.37 -7.04 24.45
CA SER A 24 3.64 -5.59 24.51
C SER A 24 2.93 -4.77 23.44
N ASN A 25 2.31 -5.44 22.45
CA ASN A 25 1.76 -4.83 21.24
C ASN A 25 2.79 -4.05 20.40
N ASP A 26 4.09 -4.14 20.69
CA ASP A 26 5.15 -3.47 19.93
C ASP A 26 5.76 -4.42 18.88
N LEU A 27 6.59 -3.88 17.99
CA LEU A 27 7.19 -4.62 16.90
C LEU A 27 8.36 -5.52 17.33
N ARG A 28 8.32 -6.78 16.87
CA ARG A 28 9.31 -7.80 17.16
C ARG A 28 10.34 -7.93 16.04
N GLN A 29 11.63 -7.77 16.38
CA GLN A 29 12.76 -7.87 15.44
C GLN A 29 13.13 -9.35 15.14
N ALA A 30 12.25 -10.10 14.48
CA ALA A 30 12.36 -11.56 14.31
C ALA A 30 12.41 -12.07 12.86
N ALA A 31 12.38 -11.21 11.85
CA ALA A 31 12.26 -11.60 10.44
C ALA A 31 13.32 -12.64 10.00
N ASP A 32 14.61 -12.42 10.29
CA ASP A 32 15.67 -13.37 9.93
C ASP A 32 15.45 -14.78 10.50
N HIS A 33 14.95 -14.86 11.74
CA HIS A 33 14.65 -16.14 12.37
C HIS A 33 13.47 -16.81 11.70
N ILE A 34 12.40 -16.06 11.43
CA ILE A 34 11.17 -16.54 10.79
C ILE A 34 11.47 -17.05 9.38
N LEU A 35 12.22 -16.27 8.58
CA LEU A 35 12.59 -16.63 7.21
C LEU A 35 13.44 -17.90 7.16
N ARG A 36 14.39 -18.06 8.09
CA ARG A 36 15.16 -19.30 8.21
C ARG A 36 14.25 -20.48 8.56
N LYS A 37 13.30 -20.30 9.48
CA LYS A 37 12.34 -21.35 9.85
C LYS A 37 11.39 -21.71 8.71
N ALA A 38 10.94 -20.74 7.91
CA ALA A 38 10.12 -20.97 6.73
C ALA A 38 10.86 -21.85 5.71
N ARG A 39 12.13 -21.53 5.41
CA ARG A 39 12.99 -22.34 4.53
C ARG A 39 13.33 -23.73 5.08
N GLU A 40 13.36 -23.90 6.40
CA GLU A 40 13.55 -25.22 7.03
C GLU A 40 12.29 -26.10 6.91
N ARG A 41 11.11 -25.47 6.89
CA ARG A 41 9.81 -26.15 6.91
C ARG A 41 9.32 -26.50 5.50
N GLU A 42 9.41 -25.53 4.58
CA GLU A 42 8.94 -25.67 3.21
C GLU A 42 10.11 -25.70 2.23
N LYS A 43 10.00 -26.59 1.24
CA LYS A 43 11.01 -26.69 0.17
C LYS A 43 11.02 -25.45 -0.71
N ASP A 44 9.84 -24.87 -0.91
CA ASP A 44 9.66 -23.64 -1.66
C ASP A 44 9.04 -22.59 -0.71
N ALA A 45 9.88 -21.66 -0.27
CA ALA A 45 9.48 -20.52 0.55
C ALA A 45 9.54 -19.22 -0.27
N SER A 46 9.39 -19.30 -1.61
CA SER A 46 9.51 -18.16 -2.51
C SER A 46 8.42 -17.10 -2.33
N LEU A 47 7.38 -17.38 -1.54
CA LEU A 47 6.31 -16.42 -1.27
C LEU A 47 6.63 -15.51 -0.08
N ILE A 48 7.67 -15.82 0.70
CA ILE A 48 8.00 -15.12 1.95
C ILE A 48 9.40 -14.52 1.84
N HIS A 49 9.45 -13.19 1.85
CA HIS A 49 10.65 -12.41 1.70
C HIS A 49 10.98 -11.61 2.96
N GLY A 50 12.26 -11.31 3.13
CA GLY A 50 12.73 -10.38 4.15
C GLY A 50 12.84 -8.99 3.57
N GLU A 51 12.48 -7.99 4.38
CA GLU A 51 12.58 -6.59 4.00
C GLU A 51 13.74 -5.87 4.74
N MET A 52 13.90 -4.57 4.53
CA MET A 52 14.90 -3.73 5.19
C MET A 52 14.88 -3.88 6.71
N LEU A 53 13.69 -3.96 7.32
CA LEU A 53 13.53 -4.00 8.76
C LEU A 53 13.28 -5.42 9.26
N LEU A 54 13.90 -5.77 10.40
CA LEU A 54 13.75 -7.08 11.02
C LEU A 54 12.40 -7.30 11.69
N ASN A 55 11.52 -6.31 11.67
CA ASN A 55 10.14 -6.39 12.18
C ASN A 55 9.10 -6.67 11.09
N THR A 56 9.54 -6.89 9.86
CA THR A 56 8.69 -7.07 8.70
C THR A 56 8.98 -8.39 8.02
N VAL A 57 7.93 -9.05 7.54
CA VAL A 57 8.03 -10.04 6.46
C VAL A 57 7.18 -9.55 5.29
N GLU A 58 7.67 -9.71 4.08
CA GLU A 58 6.96 -9.35 2.86
C GLU A 58 6.41 -10.63 2.22
N LEU A 59 5.13 -10.64 1.91
CA LEU A 59 4.50 -11.70 1.13
C LEU A 59 4.50 -11.29 -0.34
N VAL A 60 5.07 -12.12 -1.21
CA VAL A 60 5.18 -11.84 -2.64
C VAL A 60 4.53 -12.96 -3.42
N THR A 61 3.48 -12.65 -4.18
CA THR A 61 2.77 -13.65 -4.97
C THR A 61 3.56 -14.02 -6.22
N ARG A 62 3.23 -15.18 -6.78
CA ARG A 62 3.57 -15.49 -8.17
C ARG A 62 2.77 -14.54 -9.09
N PRO A 63 3.18 -14.35 -10.36
CA PRO A 63 2.33 -13.69 -11.34
C PRO A 63 1.12 -14.56 -11.67
N HIS A 64 -0.08 -13.98 -11.60
CA HIS A 64 -1.35 -14.65 -11.91
C HIS A 64 -2.14 -13.89 -12.98
N GLU A 65 -3.09 -14.56 -13.60
CA GLU A 65 -4.09 -13.91 -14.47
C GLU A 65 -5.29 -13.38 -13.65
N THR A 66 -5.57 -13.99 -12.50
CA THR A 66 -6.68 -13.62 -11.62
C THR A 66 -6.19 -13.15 -10.25
N ILE A 67 -6.97 -12.27 -9.63
CA ILE A 67 -6.71 -11.79 -8.26
C ILE A 67 -6.85 -12.93 -7.24
N SER A 68 -7.79 -13.84 -7.46
CA SER A 68 -7.98 -15.01 -6.61
C SER A 68 -6.71 -15.86 -6.47
N GLY A 69 -5.95 -16.05 -7.55
CA GLY A 69 -4.69 -16.80 -7.52
C GLY A 69 -3.61 -16.10 -6.67
N CYS A 70 -3.55 -14.76 -6.73
CA CYS A 70 -2.71 -13.98 -5.83
C CYS A 70 -3.16 -14.11 -4.37
N THR A 71 -4.46 -14.06 -4.09
CA THR A 71 -5.01 -14.25 -2.74
C THR A 71 -4.67 -15.64 -2.18
N ASP A 72 -4.76 -16.68 -3.01
CA ASP A 72 -4.39 -18.04 -2.63
C ASP A 72 -2.90 -18.14 -2.24
N ASP A 73 -2.00 -17.51 -3.01
CA ASP A 73 -0.57 -17.44 -2.67
C ASP A 73 -0.33 -16.70 -1.33
N LEU A 74 -1.05 -15.60 -1.08
CA LEU A 74 -0.92 -14.86 0.19
C LEU A 74 -1.37 -15.71 1.39
N LEU A 75 -2.47 -16.44 1.24
CA LEU A 75 -2.98 -17.35 2.27
C LEU A 75 -2.04 -18.54 2.48
N GLU A 76 -1.49 -19.12 1.41
CA GLU A 76 -0.43 -20.15 1.46
C GLU A 76 0.74 -19.65 2.32
N ALA A 77 1.21 -18.44 2.07
CA ALA A 77 2.32 -17.86 2.82
C ALA A 77 1.97 -17.61 4.31
N ILE A 78 0.75 -17.17 4.62
CA ILE A 78 0.27 -17.03 6.00
C ILE A 78 0.23 -18.38 6.72
N ASP A 79 -0.29 -19.43 6.09
CA ASP A 79 -0.36 -20.78 6.65
C ASP A 79 1.03 -21.37 6.96
N ILE A 80 2.03 -21.01 6.15
CA ILE A 80 3.43 -21.36 6.41
C ILE A 80 3.97 -20.61 7.64
N LEU A 81 3.65 -19.32 7.77
CA LEU A 81 4.14 -18.44 8.83
C LEU A 81 3.52 -18.72 10.20
N LEU A 82 2.20 -18.98 10.28
CA LEU A 82 1.47 -19.06 11.55
C LEU A 82 2.12 -20.03 12.56
N PRO A 83 2.44 -21.29 12.21
CA PRO A 83 3.07 -22.24 13.15
C PRO A 83 4.51 -21.89 13.53
N ILE A 84 5.15 -20.93 12.84
CA ILE A 84 6.47 -20.41 13.17
C ILE A 84 6.36 -19.27 14.19
N VAL A 85 5.40 -18.35 13.97
CA VAL A 85 5.27 -17.12 14.76
C VAL A 85 4.48 -17.33 16.05
N GLU A 86 3.50 -18.24 16.07
CA GLU A 86 2.67 -18.52 17.24
C GLU A 86 3.47 -18.96 18.48
N PRO A 87 4.41 -19.94 18.39
CA PRO A 87 5.22 -20.32 19.56
C PRO A 87 6.15 -19.21 20.06
N MET A 88 6.43 -18.23 19.21
CA MET A 88 7.25 -17.06 19.54
C MET A 88 6.42 -15.94 20.19
N ARG A 89 5.11 -16.14 20.36
CA ARG A 89 4.13 -15.12 20.80
C ARG A 89 4.13 -13.89 19.89
N ILE A 90 4.29 -14.12 18.58
CA ILE A 90 4.20 -13.09 17.56
C ILE A 90 2.86 -13.22 16.84
N ALA A 91 2.14 -12.12 16.71
CA ALA A 91 0.99 -11.98 15.82
C ALA A 91 1.44 -11.36 14.49
N LEU A 92 0.73 -11.71 13.41
CA LEU A 92 0.82 -10.99 12.16
C LEU A 92 -0.24 -9.87 12.19
N ALA A 93 0.14 -8.68 11.74
CA ALA A 93 -0.78 -7.57 11.54
C ALA A 93 -0.31 -6.78 10.32
N SER A 94 -1.14 -5.90 9.77
CA SER A 94 -0.71 -4.99 8.71
C SER A 94 -1.47 -3.67 8.76
N SER A 95 -0.82 -2.61 8.30
CA SER A 95 -1.26 -1.21 8.25
C SER A 95 -0.07 -0.37 7.78
N GLY A 96 -0.30 0.78 7.16
CA GLY A 96 0.73 1.67 6.64
C GLY A 96 1.81 2.08 7.65
N THR A 97 1.45 2.17 8.94
CA THR A 97 2.38 2.43 10.05
C THR A 97 1.96 1.69 11.32
N HIS A 98 2.91 1.43 12.21
CA HIS A 98 2.57 0.92 13.54
C HIS A 98 2.11 2.07 14.47
N PRO A 99 1.03 1.93 15.27
CA PRO A 99 0.45 3.04 16.05
C PRO A 99 1.40 3.74 17.02
N PHE A 100 2.36 3.02 17.59
CA PHE A 100 3.26 3.59 18.60
C PHE A 100 4.72 3.15 18.56
N ALA A 101 5.10 2.31 17.60
CA ALA A 101 6.47 1.82 17.55
C ALA A 101 7.41 2.98 17.24
N ASN A 102 8.55 3.02 17.93
CA ASN A 102 9.53 4.07 17.71
C ASN A 102 10.44 3.67 16.53
N PRO A 103 10.46 4.42 15.42
CA PRO A 103 11.24 4.06 14.24
C PRO A 103 12.75 4.01 14.51
N VAL A 104 13.24 4.74 15.52
CA VAL A 104 14.67 4.77 15.89
C VAL A 104 15.16 3.46 16.50
N TYR A 105 14.27 2.65 17.09
CA TYR A 105 14.63 1.39 17.74
C TYR A 105 14.52 0.17 16.81
N GLN A 106 14.04 0.37 15.58
CA GLN A 106 13.85 -0.71 14.62
C GLN A 106 15.19 -1.07 13.98
N ARG A 107 15.48 -2.37 13.92
CA ARG A 107 16.75 -2.88 13.42
C ARG A 107 16.64 -3.15 11.93
N VAL A 108 17.65 -2.73 11.19
CA VAL A 108 17.79 -3.06 9.78
C VAL A 108 18.47 -4.42 9.62
N THR A 109 18.15 -5.11 8.53
CA THR A 109 18.90 -6.30 8.09
C THR A 109 20.36 -5.94 7.83
N ASP A 110 21.28 -6.90 8.06
CA ASP A 110 22.72 -6.72 7.87
C ASP A 110 23.10 -6.76 6.37
N SER A 111 22.51 -5.83 5.61
CA SER A 111 22.74 -5.67 4.18
C SER A 111 23.50 -4.38 3.93
N GLN A 112 24.62 -4.48 3.21
CA GLN A 112 25.45 -3.35 2.83
C GLN A 112 24.64 -2.26 2.11
N ARG A 113 23.67 -2.66 1.29
CA ARG A 113 22.73 -1.78 0.58
C ARG A 113 21.92 -0.90 1.53
N TYR A 114 21.39 -1.47 2.62
CA TYR A 114 20.56 -0.72 3.57
C TYR A 114 21.39 0.19 4.47
N ALA A 115 22.59 -0.25 4.87
CA ALA A 115 23.54 0.60 5.59
C ALA A 115 23.90 1.86 4.78
N GLU A 116 24.11 1.72 3.48
CA GLU A 116 24.36 2.84 2.56
C GLU A 116 23.15 3.78 2.44
N LEU A 117 21.94 3.24 2.31
CA LEU A 117 20.71 4.03 2.27
C LEU A 117 20.53 4.87 3.54
N VAL A 118 20.63 4.25 4.72
CA VAL A 118 20.50 4.95 6.02
C VAL A 118 21.61 5.97 6.21
N ASN A 119 22.85 5.65 5.80
CA ASN A 119 23.95 6.60 5.87
C ASN A 119 23.74 7.81 4.95
N ARG A 120 23.19 7.62 3.74
CA ARG A 120 22.89 8.69 2.78
C ARG A 120 21.74 9.59 3.25
N THR A 121 20.69 9.00 3.81
CA THR A 121 19.41 9.69 4.11
C THR A 121 19.28 10.15 5.56
N ARG A 122 20.19 9.72 6.43
CA ARG A 122 20.36 10.17 7.83
C ARG A 122 19.04 10.11 8.61
N TYR A 123 18.51 11.27 9.02
CA TYR A 123 17.32 11.34 9.86
C TYR A 123 16.12 10.68 9.18
N TRP A 124 15.86 11.00 7.91
CA TRP A 124 14.71 10.47 7.17
C TRP A 124 14.81 8.97 6.92
N GLY A 125 16.00 8.45 6.63
CA GLY A 125 16.22 7.00 6.52
C GLY A 125 15.85 6.24 7.78
N ARG A 126 16.14 6.82 8.96
CA ARG A 126 15.78 6.24 10.26
C ARG A 126 14.29 6.37 10.59
N GLN A 127 13.51 7.11 9.78
CA GLN A 127 12.06 7.19 9.91
C GLN A 127 11.33 6.18 9.02
N MET A 128 12.01 5.29 8.28
CA MET A 128 11.35 4.41 7.30
C MET A 128 10.71 3.16 7.93
N LEU A 129 9.90 3.35 8.98
CA LEU A 129 9.03 2.32 9.56
C LEU A 129 7.65 2.37 8.89
N LEU A 130 7.61 1.94 7.64
CA LEU A 130 6.47 2.08 6.73
C LEU A 130 6.15 0.72 6.14
N PHE A 131 4.87 0.45 5.91
CA PHE A 131 4.41 -0.81 5.31
C PHE A 131 3.48 -0.54 4.12
N GLY A 132 3.65 -1.24 3.01
CA GLY A 132 2.86 -1.07 1.79
C GLY A 132 2.14 -2.33 1.31
N THR A 133 1.13 -2.10 0.48
CA THR A 133 0.63 -3.10 -0.47
C THR A 133 1.03 -2.61 -1.86
N HIS A 134 1.89 -3.36 -2.55
CA HIS A 134 2.29 -3.05 -3.92
C HIS A 134 1.62 -4.00 -4.89
N VAL A 135 1.22 -3.47 -6.05
CA VAL A 135 0.59 -4.26 -7.11
C VAL A 135 1.31 -4.02 -8.43
N HIS A 136 1.79 -5.10 -9.02
CA HIS A 136 2.31 -5.12 -10.36
C HIS A 136 1.22 -5.53 -11.35
N VAL A 137 1.04 -4.77 -12.43
CA VAL A 137 0.15 -5.13 -13.54
C VAL A 137 0.93 -5.24 -14.83
N GLY A 138 0.82 -6.36 -15.51
CA GLY A 138 1.47 -6.67 -16.78
C GLY A 138 1.00 -5.77 -17.91
N ILE A 139 1.95 -5.26 -18.70
CA ILE A 139 1.70 -4.47 -19.90
C ILE A 139 2.42 -5.14 -21.05
N GLU A 140 1.66 -5.51 -22.07
CA GLU A 140 2.13 -6.29 -23.23
C GLU A 140 2.95 -5.48 -24.23
N ASP A 141 2.82 -4.15 -24.21
CA ASP A 141 3.54 -3.25 -25.09
C ASP A 141 4.09 -2.05 -24.31
N ARG A 142 5.42 -1.90 -24.34
CA ARG A 142 6.15 -0.76 -23.76
C ARG A 142 5.57 0.59 -24.18
N ALA A 143 5.04 0.72 -25.40
CA ALA A 143 4.47 1.97 -25.90
C ALA A 143 3.26 2.44 -25.06
N LYS A 144 2.57 1.53 -24.37
CA LYS A 144 1.42 1.84 -23.51
C LYS A 144 1.81 2.29 -22.11
N VAL A 145 3.02 1.99 -21.65
CA VAL A 145 3.43 2.15 -20.24
C VAL A 145 3.34 3.61 -19.76
N LEU A 146 3.94 4.55 -20.49
CA LEU A 146 3.95 5.97 -20.08
C LEU A 146 2.58 6.65 -20.22
N PRO A 147 1.81 6.44 -21.32
CA PRO A 147 0.43 6.92 -21.40
C PRO A 147 -0.45 6.39 -20.27
N ILE A 148 -0.40 5.09 -19.97
CA ILE A 148 -1.18 4.49 -18.88
C ILE A 148 -0.73 5.06 -17.53
N LEU A 149 0.58 5.20 -17.28
CA LEU A 149 1.09 5.82 -16.05
C LEU A 149 0.50 7.23 -15.87
N ARG A 150 0.53 8.09 -16.89
CA ARG A 150 -0.05 9.44 -16.82
C ARG A 150 -1.56 9.43 -16.56
N ALA A 151 -2.28 8.48 -17.15
CA ALA A 151 -3.71 8.31 -16.93
C ALA A 151 -4.05 7.86 -15.51
N VAL A 152 -3.26 6.92 -14.97
CA VAL A 152 -3.37 6.47 -13.58
C VAL A 152 -3.17 7.61 -12.60
N LEU A 153 -2.33 8.61 -12.89
CA LEU A 153 -2.17 9.80 -12.01
C LEU A 153 -3.42 10.66 -11.88
N THR A 154 -4.42 10.49 -12.75
CA THR A 154 -5.74 11.12 -12.57
C THR A 154 -6.59 10.42 -11.50
N ARG A 155 -6.20 9.22 -11.07
CA ARG A 155 -6.96 8.35 -10.14
C ARG A 155 -6.17 7.84 -8.93
N PHE A 156 -4.84 7.84 -8.94
CA PHE A 156 -4.00 7.24 -7.89
C PHE A 156 -4.31 7.77 -6.46
N ALA A 157 -4.63 9.06 -6.32
CA ALA A 157 -4.97 9.67 -5.03
C ALA A 157 -6.31 9.16 -4.46
N HIS A 158 -7.21 8.65 -5.31
CA HIS A 158 -8.43 7.96 -4.85
C HIS A 158 -8.09 6.62 -4.21
N MET A 159 -7.14 5.88 -4.80
CA MET A 159 -6.64 4.64 -4.21
C MET A 159 -5.89 4.92 -2.90
N GLN A 160 -5.09 5.97 -2.86
CA GLN A 160 -4.40 6.42 -1.65
C GLN A 160 -5.41 6.73 -0.52
N ALA A 161 -6.43 7.54 -0.81
CA ALA A 161 -7.48 7.89 0.14
C ALA A 161 -8.29 6.67 0.64
N LEU A 162 -8.59 5.73 -0.27
CA LEU A 162 -9.32 4.50 0.02
C LEU A 162 -8.54 3.54 0.93
N THR A 163 -7.22 3.47 0.74
CA THR A 163 -6.35 2.51 1.43
C THR A 163 -5.65 3.06 2.66
N ALA A 164 -5.73 4.38 2.88
CA ALA A 164 -5.12 5.06 4.01
C ALA A 164 -5.40 4.33 5.34
N SER A 165 -4.32 3.92 6.02
CA SER A 165 -4.36 3.14 7.25
C SER A 165 -3.28 3.57 8.24
N SER A 166 -2.58 4.69 8.02
CA SER A 166 -1.45 5.17 8.83
C SER A 166 -1.67 6.51 9.54
N PRO A 167 -2.70 6.68 10.40
CA PRO A 167 -2.95 7.97 11.05
C PRO A 167 -1.95 8.32 12.16
N PHE A 168 -1.18 7.34 12.63
CA PHE A 168 -0.27 7.48 13.76
C PHE A 168 1.21 7.46 13.36
N TRP A 169 2.03 8.17 14.15
CA TRP A 169 3.49 8.11 14.06
C TRP A 169 4.14 8.24 15.43
N ASN A 170 4.92 7.24 15.83
CA ASN A 170 5.66 7.23 17.11
C ASN A 170 4.77 7.62 18.31
N GLY A 171 3.57 7.05 18.34
CA GLY A 171 2.60 7.19 19.43
C GLY A 171 1.75 8.45 19.37
N LYS A 172 1.88 9.26 18.33
CA LYS A 172 1.09 10.48 18.13
C LYS A 172 0.10 10.27 16.98
N ASN A 173 -1.14 10.69 17.18
CA ASN A 173 -2.00 10.96 16.03
C ASN A 173 -1.42 12.17 15.28
N THR A 174 -1.18 12.01 13.98
CA THR A 174 -0.46 12.99 13.16
C THR A 174 -1.37 14.07 12.58
N GLY A 175 -2.69 13.84 12.58
CA GLY A 175 -3.65 14.63 11.81
C GLY A 175 -3.64 14.32 10.30
N TYR A 176 -2.74 13.46 9.82
CA TYR A 176 -2.82 12.82 8.51
C TYR A 176 -3.49 11.46 8.66
N VAL A 177 -4.13 10.97 7.60
CA VAL A 177 -4.76 9.64 7.56
C VAL A 177 -3.87 8.62 6.88
N ASP A 178 -3.01 9.09 5.97
CA ASP A 178 -1.90 8.37 5.37
C ASP A 178 -0.61 9.15 5.63
N ASN A 179 -0.03 8.93 6.81
CA ASN A 179 1.26 9.54 7.17
C ASN A 179 2.44 8.82 6.48
N ARG A 180 2.27 7.58 6.04
CA ARG A 180 3.29 6.84 5.28
C ARG A 180 3.72 7.62 4.05
N ALA A 181 2.78 8.10 3.25
CA ALA A 181 3.09 8.89 2.06
C ALA A 181 3.92 10.15 2.38
N MET A 182 3.63 10.80 3.52
CA MET A 182 4.30 12.04 3.94
C MET A 182 5.72 11.82 4.44
N VAL A 183 5.97 10.69 5.11
CA VAL A 183 7.32 10.29 5.55
C VAL A 183 8.14 9.81 4.36
N PHE A 184 7.56 8.97 3.49
CA PHE A 184 8.28 8.35 2.37
C PHE A 184 8.83 9.37 1.37
N GLN A 185 8.05 10.41 1.04
CA GLN A 185 8.45 11.44 0.06
C GLN A 185 9.65 12.30 0.49
N GLN A 186 10.13 12.17 1.72
CA GLN A 186 11.36 12.84 2.19
C GLN A 186 12.63 12.21 1.62
N LEU A 187 12.54 10.98 1.07
CA LEU A 187 13.66 10.32 0.45
C LEU A 187 13.95 10.87 -0.96
N PRO A 188 15.23 10.92 -1.39
CA PRO A 188 15.55 11.22 -2.77
C PRO A 188 14.82 10.28 -3.71
N THR A 189 14.29 10.81 -4.82
CA THR A 189 13.53 10.06 -5.85
C THR A 189 12.19 9.48 -5.41
N ALA A 190 11.74 9.76 -4.18
CA ALA A 190 10.43 9.35 -3.70
C ALA A 190 9.34 10.37 -4.02
N GLY A 191 8.09 9.91 -4.11
CA GLY A 191 6.91 10.75 -4.37
C GLY A 191 6.30 10.51 -5.74
N VAL A 192 5.58 11.50 -6.27
CA VAL A 192 4.84 11.33 -7.52
C VAL A 192 5.80 11.13 -8.70
N PRO A 193 5.46 10.28 -9.68
CA PRO A 193 6.32 10.05 -10.83
C PRO A 193 6.44 11.28 -11.73
N ARG A 194 7.56 11.35 -12.45
CA ARG A 194 7.72 12.31 -13.54
C ARG A 194 6.82 11.90 -14.71
N GLN A 195 6.15 12.88 -15.31
CA GLN A 195 5.24 12.67 -16.43
C GLN A 195 5.98 12.84 -17.76
N PHE A 196 6.66 11.78 -18.21
CA PHE A 196 7.30 11.76 -19.52
C PHE A 196 6.29 11.40 -20.62
N GLU A 197 6.45 11.99 -21.81
CA GLU A 197 5.62 11.71 -22.98
C GLU A 197 6.18 10.56 -23.80
N HIS A 198 7.51 10.44 -23.83
CA HIS A 198 8.19 9.50 -24.69
C HIS A 198 9.19 8.65 -23.91
N TRP A 199 9.31 7.36 -24.30
CA TRP A 199 10.18 6.40 -23.61
C TRP A 199 11.65 6.85 -23.52
N HIS A 200 12.15 7.52 -24.56
CA HIS A 200 13.54 8.01 -24.59
C HIS A 200 13.82 9.08 -23.52
N GLU A 201 12.79 9.81 -23.05
CA GLU A 201 12.93 10.78 -21.96
C GLU A 201 13.12 10.07 -20.61
N LEU A 202 12.40 8.95 -20.40
CA LEU A 202 12.60 8.09 -19.24
C LEU A 202 14.00 7.44 -19.27
N GLU A 203 14.47 7.03 -20.44
CA GLU A 203 15.82 6.51 -20.61
C GLU A 203 16.88 7.57 -20.34
N ALA A 204 16.68 8.81 -20.80
CA ALA A 204 17.55 9.93 -20.50
C ALA A 204 17.60 10.22 -18.99
N TYR A 205 16.43 10.28 -18.33
CA TYR A 205 16.34 10.41 -16.88
C TYR A 205 17.10 9.29 -16.16
N TYR A 206 16.88 8.03 -16.52
CA TYR A 206 17.58 6.90 -15.92
C TYR A 206 19.11 7.03 -16.08
N ASN A 207 19.57 7.33 -17.29
CA ASN A 207 20.99 7.47 -17.59
C ASN A 207 21.64 8.60 -16.79
N ASP A 208 20.96 9.74 -16.64
CA ASP A 208 21.45 10.86 -15.83
C ASP A 208 21.52 10.51 -14.35
N MET A 209 20.49 9.83 -13.82
CA MET A 209 20.41 9.43 -12.41
C MET A 209 21.47 8.38 -12.04
N VAL A 210 21.79 7.45 -12.96
CA VAL A 210 22.89 6.50 -12.80
C VAL A 210 24.24 7.19 -12.91
N LYS A 211 24.44 8.02 -13.94
CA LYS A 211 25.70 8.74 -14.18
C LYS A 211 26.09 9.64 -13.01
N THR A 212 25.12 10.25 -12.35
CA THR A 212 25.33 11.12 -11.18
C THR A 212 25.44 10.35 -9.86
N GLY A 213 25.22 9.03 -9.87
CA GLY A 213 25.25 8.19 -8.66
C GLY A 213 24.07 8.40 -7.73
N VAL A 214 22.97 8.99 -8.22
CA VAL A 214 21.74 9.13 -7.41
C VAL A 214 21.05 7.78 -7.22
N ILE A 215 21.08 6.93 -8.25
CA ILE A 215 20.60 5.55 -8.21
C ILE A 215 21.64 4.61 -8.82
N SER A 216 21.69 3.35 -8.36
CA SER A 216 22.53 2.31 -8.99
C SER A 216 21.78 1.55 -10.09
N ASN A 217 20.45 1.47 -9.97
CA ASN A 217 19.54 0.83 -10.92
C ASN A 217 18.14 1.45 -10.79
N PHE A 218 17.22 1.07 -11.67
CA PHE A 218 15.88 1.66 -11.72
C PHE A 218 15.00 1.31 -10.51
N ASP A 219 15.28 0.20 -9.80
CA ASP A 219 14.52 -0.21 -8.61
C ASP A 219 14.71 0.76 -7.43
N GLU A 220 15.74 1.62 -7.48
CA GLU A 220 15.93 2.70 -6.51
C GLU A 220 15.10 3.96 -6.80
N VAL A 221 14.41 4.06 -7.93
CA VAL A 221 13.43 5.12 -8.19
C VAL A 221 12.18 4.84 -7.37
N ARG A 222 11.83 5.69 -6.42
CA ARG A 222 10.80 5.42 -5.38
C ARG A 222 9.46 6.09 -5.69
N TRP A 223 9.02 6.03 -6.94
CA TRP A 223 7.76 6.65 -7.33
C TRP A 223 6.53 5.92 -6.79
N ASP A 224 5.46 6.67 -6.51
CA ASP A 224 4.18 6.14 -6.04
C ASP A 224 3.50 5.22 -7.06
N VAL A 225 3.74 5.48 -8.35
CA VAL A 225 3.40 4.59 -9.46
C VAL A 225 4.62 4.56 -10.38
N ARG A 226 5.10 3.37 -10.73
CA ARG A 226 6.41 3.20 -11.34
C ARG A 226 6.39 2.14 -12.44
N PRO A 227 6.96 2.40 -13.62
CA PRO A 227 7.27 1.33 -14.56
C PRO A 227 8.27 0.36 -13.93
N SER A 228 8.08 -0.94 -14.05
CA SER A 228 9.08 -1.94 -13.66
C SER A 228 9.64 -2.59 -14.93
N PRO A 229 10.77 -2.07 -15.48
CA PRO A 229 11.37 -2.63 -16.69
C PRO A 229 11.82 -4.08 -16.52
N LYS A 230 12.20 -4.48 -15.31
CA LYS A 230 12.62 -5.84 -14.99
C LYS A 230 11.48 -6.85 -15.18
N TYR A 231 10.26 -6.48 -14.83
CA TYR A 231 9.10 -7.37 -14.85
C TYR A 231 8.13 -7.09 -16.00
N GLY A 232 8.31 -5.98 -16.73
CA GLY A 232 7.41 -5.61 -17.81
C GLY A 232 6.08 -5.04 -17.31
N THR A 233 6.05 -4.51 -16.09
CA THR A 233 4.80 -4.13 -15.42
C THR A 233 4.71 -2.64 -15.12
N LEU A 234 3.51 -2.17 -14.80
CA LEU A 234 3.29 -0.94 -14.06
C LEU A 234 3.02 -1.29 -12.60
N GLU A 235 3.76 -0.69 -11.69
CA GLU A 235 3.76 -1.00 -10.28
C GLU A 235 3.11 0.14 -9.48
N PHE A 236 2.07 -0.20 -8.72
CA PHE A 236 1.35 0.69 -7.81
C PHE A 236 1.96 0.54 -6.43
N ARG A 237 2.55 1.62 -5.91
CA ARG A 237 3.24 1.67 -4.60
C ARG A 237 2.64 2.71 -3.64
N VAL A 238 1.61 3.41 -4.11
CA VAL A 238 0.95 4.52 -3.42
C VAL A 238 0.20 4.07 -2.17
N CYS A 239 -0.33 2.85 -2.16
CA CYS A 239 -1.22 2.36 -1.12
C CYS A 239 -0.48 2.09 0.19
N ASP A 240 -1.09 2.48 1.31
CA ASP A 240 -0.76 1.91 2.61
C ASP A 240 -0.97 0.40 2.59
N ALA A 241 -0.25 -0.33 3.44
CA ALA A 241 -0.54 -1.76 3.59
C ALA A 241 -1.99 -1.95 4.08
N ALA A 242 -2.72 -2.80 3.38
CA ALA A 242 -4.07 -3.21 3.77
C ALA A 242 -4.02 -4.02 5.07
N THR A 243 -5.03 -3.87 5.93
CA THR A 243 -5.07 -4.56 7.23
C THR A 243 -5.48 -6.03 7.13
N ASN A 244 -6.01 -6.44 5.97
CA ASN A 244 -6.58 -7.75 5.73
C ASN A 244 -6.50 -8.13 4.25
N VAL A 245 -6.58 -9.43 3.94
CA VAL A 245 -6.39 -9.95 2.58
C VAL A 245 -7.51 -9.55 1.61
N THR A 246 -8.76 -9.38 2.09
CA THR A 246 -9.87 -8.93 1.22
C THR A 246 -9.59 -7.54 0.65
N GLU A 247 -9.08 -6.61 1.47
CA GLU A 247 -8.68 -5.28 1.00
C GLU A 247 -7.41 -5.30 0.13
N VAL A 248 -6.49 -6.27 0.31
CA VAL A 248 -5.39 -6.50 -0.64
C VAL A 248 -5.94 -6.84 -2.04
N GLY A 249 -6.91 -7.76 -2.10
CA GLY A 249 -7.60 -8.11 -3.34
C GLY A 249 -8.30 -6.91 -3.99
N MET A 250 -8.95 -6.07 -3.20
CA MET A 250 -9.56 -4.82 -3.67
C MET A 250 -8.56 -3.87 -4.35
N VAL A 251 -7.40 -3.66 -3.71
CA VAL A 251 -6.32 -2.81 -4.27
C VAL A 251 -5.82 -3.38 -5.59
N ALA A 252 -5.64 -4.69 -5.64
CA ALA A 252 -5.15 -5.38 -6.83
C ALA A 252 -6.19 -5.36 -7.98
N ALA A 253 -7.47 -5.60 -7.69
CA ALA A 253 -8.54 -5.56 -8.68
C ALA A 253 -8.71 -4.14 -9.26
N MET A 254 -8.70 -3.11 -8.42
CA MET A 254 -8.76 -1.72 -8.88
C MET A 254 -7.57 -1.36 -9.78
N SER A 255 -6.36 -1.77 -9.39
CA SER A 255 -5.14 -1.53 -10.17
C SER A 255 -5.20 -2.23 -11.54
N GLN A 256 -5.54 -3.52 -11.55
CA GLN A 256 -5.64 -4.35 -12.75
C GLN A 256 -6.71 -3.79 -13.71
N CYS A 257 -7.90 -3.48 -13.19
CA CYS A 257 -9.00 -2.93 -13.98
C CYS A 257 -8.68 -1.55 -14.55
N LEU A 258 -8.00 -0.67 -13.79
CA LEU A 258 -7.61 0.66 -14.29
C LEU A 258 -6.60 0.57 -15.43
N VAL A 259 -5.57 -0.27 -15.28
CA VAL A 259 -4.58 -0.48 -16.35
C VAL A 259 -5.25 -1.08 -17.59
N GLU A 260 -6.10 -2.09 -17.42
CA GLU A 260 -6.84 -2.70 -18.53
C GLU A 260 -7.78 -1.70 -19.20
N TYR A 261 -8.51 -0.88 -18.44
CA TYR A 261 -9.40 0.16 -18.95
C TYR A 261 -8.65 1.14 -19.85
N PHE A 262 -7.53 1.69 -19.38
CA PHE A 262 -6.72 2.61 -20.17
C PHE A 262 -6.01 1.92 -21.34
N SER A 263 -5.61 0.65 -21.19
CA SER A 263 -5.06 -0.14 -22.30
C SER A 263 -6.07 -0.33 -23.43
N ARG A 264 -7.34 -0.65 -23.10
CA ARG A 264 -8.43 -0.76 -24.09
C ARG A 264 -8.76 0.58 -24.76
N MET A 265 -8.66 1.70 -24.04
CA MET A 265 -8.82 3.03 -24.64
C MET A 265 -7.76 3.27 -25.72
N LEU A 266 -6.49 2.95 -25.43
CA LEU A 266 -5.39 3.05 -26.41
C LEU A 266 -5.61 2.13 -27.62
N ASP A 267 -6.10 0.90 -27.41
CA ASP A 267 -6.41 -0.03 -28.51
C ASP A 267 -7.47 0.54 -29.47
N ARG A 268 -8.40 1.36 -28.95
CA ARG A 268 -9.42 2.06 -29.73
C ARG A 268 -8.92 3.37 -30.35
N GLY A 269 -7.66 3.75 -30.12
CA GLY A 269 -7.07 4.99 -30.60
C GLY A 269 -7.56 6.24 -29.85
N GLU A 270 -8.08 6.07 -28.62
CA GLU A 270 -8.53 7.17 -27.78
C GLU A 270 -7.36 7.87 -27.07
N GLU A 271 -7.51 9.17 -26.83
CA GLU A 271 -6.59 9.90 -25.97
C GLU A 271 -6.89 9.61 -24.49
N LEU A 272 -5.84 9.36 -23.71
CA LEU A 272 -5.99 9.10 -22.27
C LEU A 272 -6.06 10.39 -21.46
N PRO A 273 -6.83 10.43 -20.36
CA PRO A 273 -6.91 11.60 -19.51
C PRO A 273 -5.56 11.86 -18.84
N THR A 274 -5.21 13.13 -18.62
CA THR A 274 -4.00 13.52 -17.88
C THR A 274 -4.26 14.75 -17.02
N VAL A 275 -3.45 14.94 -15.99
CA VAL A 275 -3.47 16.15 -15.15
C VAL A 275 -2.05 16.73 -15.02
N PRO A 276 -1.89 18.06 -14.97
CA PRO A 276 -0.59 18.67 -14.77
C PRO A 276 0.11 18.21 -13.47
N PRO A 277 1.46 18.19 -13.41
CA PRO A 277 2.20 17.69 -12.26
C PRO A 277 1.82 18.34 -10.92
N TRP A 278 1.55 19.64 -10.89
CA TRP A 278 1.17 20.34 -9.66
C TRP A 278 -0.21 19.92 -9.12
N PHE A 279 -1.12 19.43 -9.96
CA PHE A 279 -2.38 18.83 -9.49
C PHE A 279 -2.17 17.41 -8.96
N VAL A 280 -1.21 16.66 -9.51
CA VAL A 280 -0.83 15.35 -8.97
C VAL A 280 -0.25 15.52 -7.56
N ASP A 281 0.66 16.48 -7.38
CA ASP A 281 1.26 16.82 -6.08
C ASP A 281 0.19 17.23 -5.05
N GLU A 282 -0.71 18.13 -5.44
CA GLU A 282 -1.81 18.59 -4.59
C GLU A 282 -2.75 17.44 -4.20
N ASN A 283 -3.15 16.60 -5.16
CA ASN A 283 -4.03 15.46 -4.91
C ASN A 283 -3.40 14.43 -3.97
N LYS A 284 -2.08 14.14 -4.10
CA LYS A 284 -1.35 13.27 -3.15
C LYS A 284 -1.45 13.83 -1.73
N TRP A 285 -1.24 15.13 -1.57
CA TRP A 285 -1.30 15.77 -0.26
C TRP A 285 -2.73 15.77 0.32
N ARG A 286 -3.73 16.13 -0.48
CA ARG A 286 -5.15 16.11 -0.07
C ARG A 286 -5.60 14.72 0.35
N ALA A 287 -5.24 13.69 -0.42
CA ALA A 287 -5.54 12.30 -0.07
C ALA A 287 -4.84 11.89 1.23
N ALA A 288 -3.56 12.21 1.41
CA ALA A 288 -2.82 11.90 2.63
C ALA A 288 -3.42 12.56 3.88
N ARG A 289 -3.92 13.79 3.73
CA ARG A 289 -4.41 14.61 4.84
C ARG A 289 -5.87 14.32 5.20
N TYR A 290 -6.74 14.18 4.20
CA TYR A 290 -8.19 14.14 4.39
C TYR A 290 -8.81 12.77 4.04
N GLY A 291 -8.08 11.89 3.35
CA GLY A 291 -8.56 10.57 2.99
C GLY A 291 -9.86 10.61 2.20
N MET A 292 -10.84 9.85 2.66
CA MET A 292 -12.15 9.73 2.02
C MET A 292 -12.97 11.02 2.05
N ASP A 293 -12.59 11.99 2.89
CA ASP A 293 -13.25 13.29 3.00
C ASP A 293 -12.59 14.34 2.08
N ALA A 294 -11.59 13.95 1.29
CA ALA A 294 -10.94 14.84 0.33
C ALA A 294 -11.84 15.16 -0.88
N ILE A 295 -11.62 16.35 -1.44
CA ILE A 295 -12.10 16.75 -2.77
C ILE A 295 -10.86 16.80 -3.68
N LEU A 296 -10.85 16.00 -4.74
CA LEU A 296 -9.71 15.83 -5.62
C LEU A 296 -9.93 16.47 -6.98
N ILE A 297 -8.86 16.98 -7.56
CA ILE A 297 -8.84 17.56 -8.90
C ILE A 297 -8.85 16.41 -9.92
N THR A 298 -9.81 16.40 -10.84
CA THR A 298 -10.11 15.22 -11.67
C THR A 298 -9.65 15.33 -13.12
N ASP A 299 -9.31 16.54 -13.59
CA ASP A 299 -8.86 16.82 -14.96
C ASP A 299 -7.95 18.06 -15.06
N SER A 300 -7.50 18.38 -16.28
CA SER A 300 -6.61 19.49 -16.58
C SER A 300 -7.24 20.88 -16.46
N ASP A 301 -8.57 20.96 -16.48
CA ASP A 301 -9.30 22.23 -16.32
C ASP A 301 -9.46 22.61 -14.84
N GLY A 302 -9.10 21.70 -13.94
CA GLY A 302 -9.16 21.92 -12.50
C GLY A 302 -10.53 21.64 -11.90
N ASN A 303 -11.37 20.83 -12.58
CA ASN A 303 -12.63 20.38 -11.98
C ASN A 303 -12.32 19.49 -10.77
N GLU A 304 -13.17 19.55 -9.74
CA GLU A 304 -12.97 18.84 -8.49
C GLU A 304 -14.19 18.00 -8.12
N GLU A 305 -13.95 16.84 -7.53
CA GLU A 305 -15.02 15.92 -7.10
C GLU A 305 -14.68 15.26 -5.74
N PRO A 306 -15.69 14.97 -4.90
CA PRO A 306 -15.49 14.19 -3.68
C PRO A 306 -14.99 12.77 -3.97
N VAL A 307 -14.02 12.28 -3.19
CA VAL A 307 -13.41 10.95 -3.38
C VAL A 307 -14.45 9.83 -3.45
N GLY A 308 -15.40 9.81 -2.50
CA GLY A 308 -16.42 8.76 -2.42
C GLY A 308 -17.31 8.66 -3.67
N GLU A 309 -17.71 9.81 -4.23
CA GLU A 309 -18.54 9.86 -5.43
C GLU A 309 -17.76 9.37 -6.67
N THR A 310 -16.48 9.75 -6.77
CA THR A 310 -15.64 9.32 -7.89
C THR A 310 -15.29 7.84 -7.80
N LEU A 311 -15.03 7.30 -6.61
CA LEU A 311 -14.82 5.86 -6.41
C LEU A 311 -16.06 5.05 -6.81
N ASP A 312 -17.25 5.47 -6.40
CA ASP A 312 -18.50 4.81 -6.79
C ASP A 312 -18.65 4.77 -8.31
N ARG A 313 -18.46 5.91 -9.00
CA ARG A 313 -18.50 5.94 -10.49
C ARG A 313 -17.39 5.11 -11.13
N MET A 314 -16.19 5.07 -10.54
CA MET A 314 -15.08 4.25 -11.03
C MET A 314 -15.44 2.76 -10.96
N VAL A 315 -15.98 2.28 -9.83
CA VAL A 315 -16.39 0.88 -9.68
C VAL A 315 -17.44 0.53 -10.73
N HIS A 316 -18.48 1.35 -10.89
CA HIS A 316 -19.49 1.15 -11.93
C HIS A 316 -18.90 1.10 -13.35
N ARG A 317 -17.90 1.94 -13.64
CA ARG A 317 -17.21 1.97 -14.93
C ARG A 317 -16.36 0.73 -15.18
N LEU A 318 -15.69 0.24 -14.14
CA LEU A 318 -14.72 -0.84 -14.21
C LEU A 318 -15.35 -2.22 -14.06
N MET A 319 -16.58 -2.31 -13.52
CA MET A 319 -17.25 -3.60 -13.26
C MET A 319 -17.30 -4.54 -14.48
N PRO A 320 -17.63 -4.09 -15.72
CA PRO A 320 -17.61 -4.99 -16.87
C PRO A 320 -16.22 -5.56 -17.18
N ILE A 321 -15.17 -4.80 -16.91
CA ILE A 321 -13.78 -5.27 -17.05
C ILE A 321 -13.44 -6.26 -15.93
N ALA A 322 -13.88 -5.97 -14.70
CA ALA A 322 -13.68 -6.86 -13.57
C ALA A 322 -14.37 -8.22 -13.76
N ASP A 323 -15.58 -8.24 -14.33
CA ASP A 323 -16.29 -9.47 -14.71
C ASP A 323 -15.48 -10.31 -15.71
N GLU A 324 -14.90 -9.66 -16.72
CA GLU A 324 -14.07 -10.34 -17.73
C GLU A 324 -12.74 -10.84 -17.18
N LEU A 325 -12.13 -10.11 -16.24
CA LEU A 325 -10.89 -10.47 -15.56
C LEU A 325 -11.11 -11.44 -14.37
N GLY A 326 -12.37 -11.72 -14.01
CA GLY A 326 -12.72 -12.58 -12.88
C GLY A 326 -12.37 -11.98 -11.52
N CYS A 327 -12.47 -10.66 -11.36
CA CYS A 327 -12.17 -9.93 -10.12
C CYS A 327 -13.30 -8.97 -9.66
N ALA A 328 -14.54 -9.25 -10.07
CA ALA A 328 -15.71 -8.43 -9.74
C ALA A 328 -16.00 -8.35 -8.24
N ASP A 329 -15.87 -9.47 -7.52
CA ASP A 329 -16.09 -9.53 -6.07
C ASP A 329 -15.03 -8.71 -5.31
N GLU A 330 -13.76 -8.83 -5.72
CA GLU A 330 -12.66 -8.05 -5.17
C GLU A 330 -12.84 -6.55 -5.45
N LEU A 331 -13.25 -6.17 -6.67
CA LEU A 331 -13.56 -4.77 -6.99
C LEU A 331 -14.75 -4.24 -6.17
N ALA A 332 -15.79 -5.06 -5.97
CA ALA A 332 -16.98 -4.69 -5.20
C ALA A 332 -16.70 -4.41 -3.72
N THR A 333 -15.56 -4.91 -3.18
CA THR A 333 -15.10 -4.62 -1.82
C THR A 333 -14.98 -3.12 -1.54
N VAL A 334 -14.78 -2.28 -2.56
CA VAL A 334 -14.81 -0.82 -2.42
C VAL A 334 -16.10 -0.35 -1.74
N HIS A 335 -17.26 -0.93 -2.09
CA HIS A 335 -18.54 -0.56 -1.46
C HIS A 335 -18.58 -0.96 0.02
N THR A 336 -18.02 -2.10 0.39
CA THR A 336 -17.88 -2.51 1.80
C THR A 336 -16.99 -1.52 2.57
N VAL A 337 -15.89 -1.07 1.98
CA VAL A 337 -15.01 -0.07 2.61
C VAL A 337 -15.70 1.29 2.73
N LEU A 338 -16.54 1.68 1.75
CA LEU A 338 -17.35 2.89 1.84
C LEU A 338 -18.42 2.81 2.94
N GLU A 339 -19.01 1.63 3.16
CA GLU A 339 -20.06 1.39 4.15
C GLU A 339 -19.50 1.29 5.58
N VAL A 340 -18.52 0.41 5.80
CA VAL A 340 -17.91 0.16 7.13
C VAL A 340 -16.93 1.27 7.51
N GLY A 341 -16.33 1.93 6.51
CA GLY A 341 -15.35 2.99 6.63
C GLY A 341 -13.96 2.53 6.19
N ALA A 342 -13.19 3.45 5.60
CA ALA A 342 -11.79 3.22 5.22
C ALA A 342 -10.92 2.80 6.43
N PRO A 343 -9.79 2.10 6.21
CA PRO A 343 -9.01 1.50 7.30
C PRO A 343 -8.65 2.50 8.40
N TYR A 344 -8.15 3.71 8.07
CA TYR A 344 -7.85 4.73 9.07
C TYR A 344 -9.07 5.11 9.93
N LYS A 345 -10.28 5.16 9.35
CA LYS A 345 -11.52 5.47 10.10
C LYS A 345 -11.80 4.34 11.10
N ARG A 346 -11.63 3.07 10.70
CA ARG A 346 -11.84 1.91 11.57
C ARG A 346 -10.79 1.85 12.69
N LEU A 347 -9.52 2.08 12.37
CA LEU A 347 -8.43 2.15 13.36
C LEU A 347 -8.65 3.28 14.39
N LEU A 348 -9.02 4.47 13.95
CA LEU A 348 -9.31 5.60 14.85
C LEU A 348 -10.53 5.31 15.74
N ARG A 349 -11.59 4.70 15.21
CA ARG A 349 -12.78 4.30 15.98
C ARG A 349 -12.44 3.22 17.00
N ALA A 350 -11.69 2.20 16.61
CA ALA A 350 -11.23 1.14 17.51
C ALA A 350 -10.46 1.74 18.70
N GLY A 351 -9.49 2.63 18.46
CA GLY A 351 -8.79 3.29 19.57
C GLY A 351 -9.69 4.17 20.43
N ALA A 352 -10.59 4.95 19.81
CA ALA A 352 -11.49 5.87 20.51
C ALA A 352 -12.44 5.13 21.47
N HIS A 353 -12.97 3.97 21.08
CA HIS A 353 -13.84 3.14 21.94
C HIS A 353 -13.18 2.71 23.24
N TYR A 354 -11.85 2.62 23.25
CA TYR A 354 -11.05 2.18 24.38
C TYR A 354 -10.16 3.31 24.94
N ASN A 355 -10.76 4.48 25.21
CA ASN A 355 -10.09 5.65 25.80
C ASN A 355 -8.85 6.12 25.01
N ASN A 356 -8.92 6.11 23.67
CA ASN A 356 -7.81 6.41 22.75
C ASN A 356 -6.59 5.49 22.94
N SER A 357 -6.81 4.24 23.40
CA SER A 357 -5.75 3.23 23.53
C SER A 357 -5.20 2.86 22.16
N ARG A 358 -3.87 2.92 22.03
CA ARG A 358 -3.18 2.52 20.79
C ARG A 358 -2.92 1.02 20.77
N GLU A 359 -2.88 0.39 21.93
CA GLU A 359 -2.86 -1.06 22.10
C GLU A 359 -4.15 -1.68 21.55
N ALA A 360 -5.32 -1.10 21.84
CA ALA A 360 -6.59 -1.52 21.25
C ALA A 360 -6.61 -1.38 19.71
N VAL A 361 -5.92 -0.37 19.16
CA VAL A 361 -5.75 -0.24 17.70
C VAL A 361 -4.91 -1.39 17.15
N VAL A 362 -3.82 -1.76 17.82
CA VAL A 362 -2.98 -2.90 17.40
C VAL A 362 -3.76 -4.22 17.51
N ASP A 363 -4.51 -4.43 18.59
CA ASP A 363 -5.35 -5.63 18.74
C ASP A 363 -6.41 -5.70 17.64
N PHE A 364 -6.99 -4.56 17.24
CA PHE A 364 -7.93 -4.49 16.12
C PHE A 364 -7.25 -4.81 14.78
N MET A 365 -6.03 -4.31 14.54
CA MET A 365 -5.25 -4.67 13.34
C MET A 365 -4.99 -6.18 13.27
N ILE A 366 -4.64 -6.81 14.39
CA ILE A 366 -4.47 -8.26 14.48
C ILE A 366 -5.81 -8.96 14.16
N ALA A 367 -6.91 -8.48 14.72
CA ALA A 367 -8.23 -9.07 14.49
C ALA A 367 -8.69 -8.98 13.02
N GLU A 368 -8.46 -7.85 12.33
CA GLU A 368 -8.75 -7.74 10.89
C GLU A 368 -7.86 -8.67 10.06
N MET A 369 -6.57 -8.79 10.42
CA MET A 369 -5.63 -9.72 9.78
C MET A 369 -6.11 -11.17 9.91
N GLU A 370 -6.47 -11.59 11.12
CA GLU A 370 -6.96 -12.96 11.41
C GLU A 370 -8.31 -13.24 10.75
N ALA A 371 -9.21 -12.25 10.71
CA ALA A 371 -10.52 -12.39 10.08
C ALA A 371 -10.44 -12.41 8.54
N GLY A 372 -9.35 -11.90 7.96
CA GLY A 372 -9.15 -11.78 6.52
C GLY A 372 -10.08 -10.77 5.84
N LYS A 373 -10.79 -9.93 6.59
CA LYS A 373 -11.77 -8.96 6.08
C LYS A 373 -11.92 -7.75 7.00
N PRO A 374 -12.50 -6.63 6.51
CA PRO A 374 -12.84 -5.49 7.35
C PRO A 374 -13.77 -5.89 8.50
N LEU A 375 -13.50 -5.39 9.70
CA LEU A 375 -14.33 -5.59 10.88
C LEU A 375 -15.03 -4.30 11.30
N ASP A 376 -16.18 -4.45 11.95
CA ASP A 376 -16.85 -3.33 12.60
C ASP A 376 -16.16 -3.03 13.95
N PRO A 377 -15.55 -1.85 14.13
CA PRO A 377 -14.88 -1.50 15.38
C PRO A 377 -15.84 -1.45 16.58
N GLU A 378 -17.14 -1.24 16.39
CA GLU A 378 -18.15 -1.23 17.48
C GLU A 378 -18.40 -2.63 18.06
N GLN A 379 -18.15 -3.68 17.26
CA GLN A 379 -18.37 -5.08 17.66
C GLN A 379 -17.09 -5.73 18.19
N PHE A 380 -15.94 -5.08 18.04
CA PHE A 380 -14.65 -5.57 18.48
C PHE A 380 -14.43 -5.36 19.98
N LYS A 381 -13.90 -6.40 20.66
CA LYS A 381 -13.57 -6.38 22.08
C LYS A 381 -12.13 -6.87 22.30
N PRO A 382 -11.16 -5.97 22.56
CA PRO A 382 -9.79 -6.36 22.89
C PRO A 382 -9.75 -7.02 24.27
N GLU A 383 -8.83 -7.96 24.45
CA GLU A 383 -8.64 -8.62 25.74
C GLU A 383 -7.98 -7.67 26.75
N GLY A 384 -8.58 -7.54 27.94
CA GLY A 384 -7.94 -6.82 29.06
C GLY A 384 -7.97 -5.28 28.99
N ILE A 385 -8.59 -4.68 27.97
CA ILE A 385 -8.78 -3.22 27.86
C ILE A 385 -10.27 -2.88 28.08
N ALA A 386 -10.55 -2.04 29.08
CA ALA A 386 -11.92 -1.62 29.39
C ALA A 386 -12.44 -0.61 28.36
N ALA A 387 -13.68 -0.78 27.91
CA ALA A 387 -14.36 0.18 27.05
C ALA A 387 -14.53 1.55 27.75
N SER A 388 -14.57 2.61 26.97
CA SER A 388 -14.90 3.95 27.47
C SER A 388 -16.37 4.05 27.84
N ASP A 389 -16.69 4.82 28.89
CA ASP A 389 -18.06 5.25 29.13
C ASP A 389 -18.43 6.24 28.01
N GLU A 390 -19.37 5.85 27.12
CA GLU A 390 -19.77 6.50 25.86
C GLU A 390 -20.05 8.02 25.92
N SER A 391 -20.05 8.63 27.12
CA SER A 391 -20.37 10.04 27.34
C SER A 391 -19.17 11.00 27.44
N THR A 392 -17.91 10.54 27.46
CA THR A 392 -16.77 11.44 27.77
C THR A 392 -15.45 11.26 27.00
N ALA A 393 -15.29 10.26 26.13
CA ALA A 393 -14.02 10.10 25.41
C ALA A 393 -13.94 11.12 24.25
N PRO A 394 -12.99 12.09 24.25
CA PRO A 394 -12.77 12.91 23.07
C PRO A 394 -12.28 11.98 21.96
N ALA A 395 -12.99 11.95 20.83
CA ALA A 395 -12.48 11.32 19.62
C ALA A 395 -11.10 11.90 19.31
N TYR A 396 -10.18 11.09 18.78
CA TYR A 396 -8.94 11.59 18.20
C TYR A 396 -9.26 12.83 17.37
N ASP A 397 -8.76 14.00 17.79
CA ASP A 397 -9.18 15.32 17.30
C ASP A 397 -9.59 15.22 15.83
N SER A 398 -10.91 15.22 15.59
CA SER A 398 -11.42 15.30 14.23
C SER A 398 -10.96 16.66 13.78
N ALA A 399 -9.95 16.70 12.91
CA ALA A 399 -9.51 17.94 12.32
C ALA A 399 -10.59 18.39 11.32
N THR A 400 -11.71 18.85 11.86
CA THR A 400 -12.64 19.75 11.18
C THR A 400 -11.83 21.00 10.87
N ALA A 401 -11.66 21.24 9.57
CA ALA A 401 -10.97 22.39 9.01
C ALA A 401 -11.54 23.72 9.52
#